data_AF-A0A7J7CVM1-F1
#
_entry.id   AF-A0A7J7CVM1-F1
#
_cell.length_a   1.000
_cell.length_b   1.000
_cell.length_c   1.000
_cell.angle_alpha   90.00
_cell.angle_beta   90.00
_cell.angle_gamma   90.00
#
_symmetry.space_group_name_H-M   'P 1'
#
loop_
_entity.id
_entity.type
_entity.pdbx_description
1 polymer ?
#
loop_
_entity_poly.entity_id
_entity_poly.type
_entity_poly.pdbx_seq_one_letter_code
_entity_poly.pdbx_strand_id
1 'polypeptide(L)'
;MAPSLVRLYEQMPEPKYVIAMGACTITGGMFSTESYSTVRGVDKLIPVDVYLPGCPPKPEAVIDAITKLRKKISREISQDRIRAQQENRCFTTNHQFRLGRSTHTGNYDKGLLYQPLSTLEIHDQLSQTLCLSIMLLL
;
A
#
# COMPACT_ATOMS: atom_id res chain seq x y z
N MET A 1 -0.36 -0.71 -0.33
CA MET A 1 -0.38 -2.10 -0.87
C MET A 1 -0.37 -2.14 -2.40
N ALA A 2 -1.20 -1.33 -3.08
CA ALA A 2 -1.29 -1.31 -4.54
C ALA A 2 0.05 -1.38 -5.31
N PRO A 3 1.07 -0.53 -5.06
CA PRO A 3 2.34 -0.61 -5.80
C PRO A 3 3.14 -1.88 -5.51
N SER A 4 3.06 -2.42 -4.29
CA SER A 4 3.72 -3.67 -3.92
C SER A 4 3.11 -4.87 -4.67
N LEU A 5 1.80 -4.87 -4.87
CA LEU A 5 1.09 -5.92 -5.60
C LEU A 5 1.47 -5.93 -7.09
N VAL A 6 1.57 -4.76 -7.72
CA VAL A 6 2.05 -4.64 -9.11
C VAL A 6 3.48 -5.16 -9.24
N ARG A 7 4.37 -4.78 -8.31
CA ARG A 7 5.75 -5.29 -8.29
C ARG A 7 5.82 -6.83 -8.19
N LEU A 8 4.99 -7.44 -7.36
CA LEU A 8 4.92 -8.90 -7.26
C LEU A 8 4.48 -9.53 -8.58
N TYR A 9 3.47 -8.96 -9.24
CA TYR A 9 3.00 -9.44 -10.53
C TYR A 9 4.07 -9.33 -11.64
N GLU A 10 4.84 -8.24 -11.65
CA GLU A 10 5.95 -8.03 -12.59
C GLU A 10 7.10 -9.04 -12.37
N GLN A 11 7.35 -9.44 -11.13
CA GLN A 11 8.40 -10.39 -10.76
C GLN A 11 8.07 -11.86 -11.09
N MET A 12 6.81 -12.18 -11.42
CA MET A 12 6.40 -13.55 -11.77
C MET A 12 6.71 -13.87 -13.25
N PRO A 13 7.28 -15.07 -13.55
CA PRO A 13 7.55 -15.49 -14.92
C PRO A 13 6.25 -15.77 -15.69
N GLU A 14 6.31 -15.67 -17.02
CA GLU A 14 5.24 -16.11 -17.90
C GLU A 14 5.27 -17.64 -18.10
N PRO A 15 4.12 -18.34 -18.15
CA PRO A 15 2.74 -17.85 -18.10
C PRO A 15 2.24 -17.62 -16.65
N LYS A 16 1.55 -16.50 -16.43
CA LYS A 16 0.95 -16.14 -15.13
C LYS A 16 -0.53 -15.86 -15.27
N TYR A 17 -1.29 -16.26 -14.24
CA TYR A 17 -2.73 -16.13 -14.20
C TYR A 17 -3.18 -15.54 -12.87
N VAL A 18 -4.19 -14.68 -12.89
CA VAL A 18 -4.69 -13.93 -11.74
C VAL A 18 -6.17 -14.25 -11.52
N ILE A 19 -6.51 -14.67 -10.30
CA ILE A 19 -7.90 -14.86 -9.88
C ILE A 19 -8.27 -13.74 -8.90
N ALA A 20 -9.31 -12.96 -9.20
CA ALA A 20 -9.87 -11.98 -8.26
C ALA A 20 -10.86 -12.68 -7.33
N MET A 21 -10.50 -12.82 -6.06
CA MET A 21 -11.29 -13.51 -5.05
C MET A 21 -11.99 -12.52 -4.09
N GLY A 22 -13.32 -12.56 -4.13
CA GLY A 22 -14.18 -11.83 -3.22
C GLY A 22 -14.58 -10.44 -3.72
N ALA A 23 -15.67 -9.90 -3.17
CA ALA A 23 -16.27 -8.64 -3.62
C ALA A 23 -15.30 -7.46 -3.55
N CYS A 24 -14.40 -7.44 -2.56
CA CYS A 24 -13.41 -6.40 -2.37
C CYS A 24 -12.41 -6.31 -3.54
N THR A 25 -11.96 -7.43 -4.10
CA THR A 25 -11.00 -7.41 -5.21
C THR A 25 -11.66 -7.14 -6.55
N ILE A 26 -12.96 -7.37 -6.69
CA ILE A 26 -13.69 -7.16 -7.96
C ILE A 26 -14.14 -5.71 -8.09
N THR A 27 -14.87 -5.18 -7.10
CA THR A 27 -15.47 -3.83 -7.17
C THR A 27 -15.06 -2.92 -6.01
N GLY A 28 -14.29 -3.42 -5.05
CA GLY A 28 -14.07 -2.75 -3.76
C GLY A 28 -15.06 -3.20 -2.66
N GLY A 29 -16.07 -4.01 -3.01
CA GLY A 29 -16.97 -4.66 -2.05
C GLY A 29 -17.68 -3.65 -1.14
N MET A 30 -17.78 -3.97 0.15
CA MET A 30 -18.39 -3.09 1.17
C MET A 30 -17.72 -1.72 1.26
N PHE A 31 -16.46 -1.62 0.88
CA PHE A 31 -15.74 -0.36 0.96
C PHE A 31 -16.07 0.58 -0.21
N SER A 32 -16.80 0.13 -1.25
CA SER A 32 -16.94 0.80 -2.56
C SER A 32 -17.42 2.26 -2.53
N THR A 33 -18.11 2.71 -1.50
CA THR A 33 -18.65 4.09 -1.41
C THR A 33 -17.83 4.97 -0.46
N GLU A 34 -17.53 4.50 0.75
CA GLU A 34 -17.06 5.38 1.84
C GLU A 34 -15.54 5.50 2.00
N SER A 35 -14.74 4.61 1.39
CA SER A 35 -13.29 4.59 1.63
C SER A 35 -12.47 5.42 0.63
N TYR A 36 -11.61 6.31 1.14
CA TYR A 36 -10.70 7.16 0.34
C TYR A 36 -9.40 6.45 -0.10
N SER A 37 -9.01 5.38 0.58
CA SER A 37 -7.69 4.75 0.43
C SER A 37 -7.68 3.44 -0.34
N THR A 38 -8.85 2.86 -0.63
CA THR A 38 -8.96 1.54 -1.25
C THR A 38 -9.15 1.64 -2.75
N VAL A 39 -8.47 0.78 -3.50
CA VAL A 39 -8.67 0.67 -4.94
C VAL A 39 -9.98 -0.07 -5.24
N ARG A 40 -10.82 0.50 -6.11
CA ARG A 40 -12.08 -0.10 -6.57
C ARG A 40 -11.81 -1.14 -7.66
N GLY A 41 -11.50 -2.36 -7.23
CA GLY A 41 -11.18 -3.48 -8.12
C GLY A 41 -9.69 -3.58 -8.45
N VAL A 42 -9.19 -4.82 -8.47
CA VAL A 42 -7.79 -5.14 -8.78
C VAL A 42 -7.49 -5.02 -10.28
N ASP A 43 -8.52 -5.08 -11.11
CA ASP A 43 -8.48 -5.00 -12.58
C ASP A 43 -7.87 -3.68 -13.09
N LYS A 44 -7.88 -2.64 -12.24
CA LYS A 44 -7.25 -1.35 -12.54
C LYS A 44 -5.72 -1.39 -12.45
N LEU A 45 -5.17 -2.41 -11.77
CA LEU A 45 -3.74 -2.56 -11.52
C LEU A 45 -3.14 -3.68 -12.35
N ILE A 46 -3.79 -4.84 -12.37
CA ILE A 46 -3.31 -6.05 -13.06
C ILE A 46 -4.45 -6.73 -13.81
N PRO A 47 -4.18 -7.39 -14.94
CA PRO A 47 -5.21 -8.11 -15.68
C PRO A 47 -5.69 -9.33 -14.88
N VAL A 48 -7.02 -9.51 -14.81
CA VAL A 48 -7.65 -10.63 -14.10
C VAL A 48 -8.23 -11.63 -15.08
N ASP A 49 -7.98 -12.92 -14.83
CA ASP A 49 -8.42 -14.01 -15.68
C ASP A 49 -9.78 -14.58 -15.30
N VAL A 50 -10.03 -14.69 -13.99
CA VAL A 50 -11.23 -15.30 -13.43
C VAL A 50 -11.69 -14.49 -12.22
N TYR A 51 -12.98 -14.20 -12.18
CA TYR A 51 -13.63 -13.51 -11.06
C TYR A 51 -14.39 -14.51 -10.19
N LEU A 52 -14.17 -14.45 -8.89
CA LEU A 52 -14.85 -15.25 -7.88
C LEU A 52 -15.61 -14.34 -6.90
N PRO A 53 -16.93 -14.17 -7.07
CA PRO A 53 -17.72 -13.36 -6.14
C PRO A 53 -17.90 -14.04 -4.78
N GLY A 54 -17.94 -13.25 -3.71
CA GLY A 54 -18.19 -13.71 -2.34
C GLY A 54 -17.64 -12.75 -1.28
N CYS A 55 -18.11 -12.85 -0.02
CA CYS A 55 -17.61 -12.03 1.09
C CYS A 55 -17.75 -12.75 2.44
N PRO A 56 -16.88 -13.73 2.77
CA PRO A 56 -15.90 -14.40 1.91
C PRO A 56 -16.58 -15.48 1.02
N PRO A 57 -15.99 -15.85 -0.13
CA PRO A 57 -16.53 -16.92 -0.96
C PRO A 57 -16.42 -18.29 -0.25
N LYS A 58 -17.39 -19.17 -0.51
CA LYS A 58 -17.38 -20.54 0.01
C LYS A 58 -16.22 -21.35 -0.59
N PRO A 59 -15.66 -22.33 0.15
CA PRO A 59 -14.54 -23.14 -0.35
C PRO A 59 -14.89 -23.89 -1.64
N GLU A 60 -16.13 -24.33 -1.83
CA GLU A 60 -16.56 -25.00 -3.06
C GLU A 60 -16.47 -24.05 -4.28
N ALA A 61 -16.77 -22.77 -4.08
CA ALA A 61 -16.68 -21.76 -5.13
C ALA A 61 -15.23 -21.47 -5.52
N VAL A 62 -14.27 -21.61 -4.59
CA VAL A 62 -12.84 -21.53 -4.88
C VAL A 62 -12.40 -22.70 -5.77
N ILE A 63 -12.86 -23.91 -5.48
CA ILE A 63 -12.57 -25.11 -6.29
C ILE A 63 -13.15 -24.96 -7.71
N ASP A 64 -14.36 -24.42 -7.84
CA ASP A 64 -14.97 -24.12 -9.14
C ASP A 64 -14.17 -23.07 -9.92
N ALA A 65 -13.70 -22.00 -9.26
CA ALA A 65 -12.86 -20.98 -9.88
C ALA A 65 -11.53 -21.57 -10.40
N ILE A 66 -10.87 -22.44 -9.64
CA ILE A 66 -9.66 -23.16 -10.08
C ILE A 66 -9.97 -24.07 -11.27
N THR A 67 -11.12 -24.75 -11.26
CA THR A 67 -11.56 -25.61 -12.36
C THR A 67 -11.83 -24.81 -13.63
N LYS A 68 -12.45 -23.62 -13.50
CA LYS A 68 -12.65 -22.67 -14.61
C LYS A 68 -11.31 -22.17 -15.16
N LEU A 69 -10.36 -21.84 -14.30
CA LEU A 69 -9.02 -21.43 -14.73
C LEU A 69 -8.32 -22.53 -15.52
N ARG A 70 -8.34 -23.79 -15.02
CA ARG A 70 -7.76 -24.93 -15.75
C ARG A 70 -8.35 -25.08 -17.15
N LYS A 71 -9.68 -24.94 -17.29
CA LYS A 71 -10.35 -24.98 -18.60
C LYS A 71 -9.91 -23.83 -19.51
N LYS A 72 -9.66 -22.63 -18.97
CA LYS A 72 -9.15 -21.48 -19.72
C LYS A 72 -7.74 -21.75 -20.26
N ILE A 73 -6.84 -22.23 -19.39
CA ILE A 73 -5.45 -22.57 -19.75
C ILE A 73 -5.41 -23.64 -20.86
N SER A 74 -6.22 -24.70 -20.75
CA SER A 74 -6.27 -25.76 -21.78
C SER A 74 -6.70 -25.24 -23.16
N ARG A 75 -7.55 -24.20 -23.21
CA ARG A 75 -7.98 -23.57 -24.47
C ARG A 75 -6.89 -22.69 -25.06
N GLU A 76 -6.19 -21.91 -24.24
CA GLU A 76 -5.11 -21.00 -24.67
C GLU A 76 -3.90 -21.75 -25.24
N ILE A 77 -3.50 -22.89 -24.65
CA ILE A 77 -2.42 -23.75 -25.17
C ILE A 77 -2.69 -24.16 -26.62
N SER A 78 -3.98 -24.32 -26.98
CA SER A 78 -4.39 -24.72 -28.32
C SER A 78 -4.36 -23.55 -29.33
N GLN A 79 -4.28 -22.31 -28.87
CA GLN A 79 -4.52 -21.10 -29.67
C GLN A 79 -3.34 -20.12 -29.74
N ASP A 80 -2.44 -20.05 -28.75
CA ASP A 80 -1.52 -18.91 -28.66
C ASP A 80 -0.01 -19.25 -28.72
N ARG A 81 0.65 -18.67 -29.74
CA ARG A 81 2.10 -18.45 -29.87
C ARG A 81 2.50 -16.96 -29.73
N ILE A 82 1.55 -16.03 -29.50
CA ILE A 82 1.79 -14.61 -29.87
C ILE A 82 1.60 -13.57 -28.73
N ARG A 83 1.04 -13.90 -27.56
CA ARG A 83 0.68 -12.85 -26.60
C ARG A 83 1.59 -12.79 -25.37
N ALA A 84 2.65 -11.99 -25.49
CA ALA A 84 3.08 -11.02 -24.46
C ALA A 84 4.45 -10.44 -24.81
N GLN A 85 4.47 -9.40 -25.64
CA GLN A 85 5.56 -8.43 -25.56
C GLN A 85 4.93 -7.14 -25.06
N GLN A 86 5.14 -6.84 -23.77
CA GLN A 86 4.87 -5.50 -23.25
C GLN A 86 5.74 -4.54 -24.07
N GLU A 87 5.13 -3.73 -24.93
CA GLU A 87 5.87 -2.76 -25.72
C GLU A 87 6.47 -1.69 -24.80
N ASN A 88 7.79 -1.57 -24.80
CA ASN A 88 8.52 -0.63 -23.95
C ASN A 88 8.41 0.80 -24.53
N ARG A 89 7.27 1.45 -24.33
CA ARG A 89 7.09 2.87 -24.70
C ARG A 89 7.62 3.77 -23.58
N CYS A 90 8.89 4.12 -23.64
CA CYS A 90 9.53 5.00 -22.66
C CYS A 90 9.37 6.49 -23.05
N PHE A 91 8.90 7.32 -22.11
CA PHE A 91 8.93 8.78 -22.21
C PHE A 91 9.69 9.35 -21.03
N THR A 92 10.57 10.31 -21.30
CA THR A 92 11.32 11.04 -20.27
C THR A 92 10.92 12.51 -20.28
N THR A 93 10.49 13.02 -19.13
CA THR A 93 10.19 14.44 -18.93
C THR A 93 10.95 14.97 -17.72
N ASN A 94 11.44 16.20 -17.80
CA ASN A 94 12.11 16.86 -16.67
C ASN A 94 11.05 17.45 -15.72
N HIS A 95 11.23 17.27 -14.41
CA HIS A 95 10.33 17.82 -13.39
C HIS A 95 11.07 18.77 -12.43
N GLN A 96 10.37 19.73 -11.82
CA GLN A 96 10.92 20.64 -10.80
C GLN A 96 10.46 20.27 -9.38
N PHE A 97 10.31 18.98 -9.08
CA PHE A 97 9.98 18.53 -7.71
C PHE A 97 11.19 18.64 -6.78
N ARG A 98 10.95 18.99 -5.52
CA ARG A 98 11.98 18.96 -4.46
C ARG A 98 12.11 17.55 -3.91
N LEU A 99 13.34 17.05 -3.78
CA LEU A 99 13.60 15.73 -3.20
C LEU A 99 13.34 15.74 -1.69
N GLY A 100 12.35 14.99 -1.23
CA GLY A 100 12.10 14.75 0.19
C GLY A 100 13.05 13.70 0.78
N ARG A 101 13.35 13.80 2.09
CA ARG A 101 14.08 12.75 2.82
C ARG A 101 13.16 11.57 3.12
N SER A 102 13.70 10.34 3.16
CA SER A 102 12.92 9.15 3.51
C SER A 102 12.40 9.22 4.95
N THR A 103 11.10 8.99 5.14
CA THR A 103 10.44 8.97 6.45
C THR A 103 10.61 7.64 7.20
N HIS A 104 11.00 6.56 6.52
CA HIS A 104 11.09 5.21 7.07
C HIS A 104 12.55 4.77 7.18
N THR A 105 13.30 5.33 8.14
CA THR A 105 14.75 5.08 8.32
C THR A 105 15.08 3.78 9.06
N GLY A 106 14.09 2.99 9.49
CA GLY A 106 14.32 1.69 10.16
C GLY A 106 14.88 1.78 11.58
N ASN A 107 15.03 2.98 12.13
CA ASN A 107 15.49 3.23 13.50
C ASN A 107 14.32 3.19 14.49
N TYR A 108 13.57 2.09 14.54
CA TYR A 108 12.46 1.93 15.48
C TYR A 108 12.94 1.90 16.94
N ASP A 109 14.16 1.40 17.18
CA ASP A 109 14.79 1.36 18.52
C ASP A 109 15.43 2.69 18.95
N LYS A 110 15.67 3.62 18.03
CA LYS A 110 16.33 4.91 18.32
C LYS A 110 15.34 6.06 18.25
N GLY A 111 14.10 5.83 18.71
CA GLY A 111 13.06 6.85 18.84
C GLY A 111 13.49 7.95 19.81
N LEU A 112 14.26 8.92 19.31
CA LEU A 112 14.52 10.23 19.92
C LEU A 112 13.24 11.09 19.96
N LEU A 113 12.07 10.50 20.21
CA LEU A 113 10.77 11.18 20.34
C LEU A 113 9.95 10.62 21.51
N TYR A 114 10.62 10.37 22.63
CA TYR A 114 10.06 10.70 23.94
C TYR A 114 10.98 11.74 24.56
N GLN A 115 11.12 12.91 23.93
CA GLN A 115 11.45 14.08 24.72
C GLN A 115 10.17 14.43 25.49
N PRO A 116 10.17 14.43 26.83
CA PRO A 116 9.05 14.98 27.55
C PRO A 116 8.90 16.44 27.14
N LEU A 117 7.71 16.73 26.64
CA LEU A 117 7.07 18.02 26.52
C LEU A 117 7.55 18.96 27.65
N SER A 118 8.36 19.96 27.28
CA SER A 118 8.51 21.24 27.97
C SER A 118 8.38 21.22 29.50
N THR A 119 9.42 20.80 30.21
CA THR A 119 9.54 21.06 31.67
C THR A 119 10.93 21.60 32.02
N LEU A 120 11.47 22.55 31.26
CA LEU A 120 12.70 23.27 31.66
C LEU A 120 12.76 24.72 31.14
N GLU A 121 11.62 25.43 31.09
CA GLU A 121 11.64 26.90 30.92
C GLU A 121 10.91 27.67 32.03
N ILE A 122 10.26 27.01 32.99
CA ILE A 122 9.52 27.71 34.08
C ILE A 122 10.28 27.72 35.42
N HIS A 123 11.27 26.85 35.64
CA HIS A 123 11.91 26.77 36.97
C HIS A 123 13.07 27.77 37.19
N ASP A 124 13.66 28.33 36.13
CA ASP A 124 14.82 29.23 36.30
C ASP A 124 14.42 30.72 36.42
N GLN A 125 13.26 31.11 35.89
CA GLN A 125 12.72 32.48 36.02
C GLN A 125 12.15 32.74 37.43
N LEU A 126 11.52 31.74 38.07
CA LEU A 126 10.97 31.87 39.42
C LEU A 126 12.08 31.93 40.50
N SER A 127 13.18 31.20 40.32
CA SER A 127 14.30 31.21 41.28
C SER A 127 15.06 32.53 41.29
N GLN A 128 15.29 33.15 40.13
CA GLN A 128 16.00 34.43 40.05
C GLN A 128 15.15 35.60 40.56
N THR A 129 13.84 35.59 40.30
CA THR A 129 12.93 36.66 40.76
C THR A 129 12.70 36.62 42.28
N LEU A 130 12.62 35.43 42.88
CA LEU A 130 12.54 35.27 44.34
C LEU A 130 13.84 35.67 45.06
N CYS A 131 15.02 35.37 44.49
CA CYS A 131 16.30 35.79 45.05
C CYS A 131 16.50 37.31 45.03
N LEU A 132 16.14 37.99 43.94
CA LEU A 132 16.21 39.46 43.89
C LEU A 132 15.22 40.13 44.84
N SER A 133 14.03 39.54 45.05
CA SER A 133 13.05 40.10 45.97
C SER A 133 13.46 39.99 47.45
N ILE A 134 14.21 38.94 47.83
CA ILE A 134 14.70 38.76 49.21
C ILE A 134 15.87 39.71 49.51
N MET A 135 16.70 40.04 48.52
CA MET A 135 17.84 40.96 48.68
C MET A 135 17.46 42.45 48.69
N LEU A 136 16.24 42.82 48.28
CA LEU A 136 15.76 44.21 48.34
C LEU A 136 14.98 44.53 49.62
N LEU A 137 14.68 43.51 50.44
CA LEU A 137 13.90 43.60 51.68
C LEU A 137 14.75 43.40 52.95
N LEU A 138 16.07 43.23 52.78
CA LEU A 138 17.12 43.25 53.80
C LEU A 138 18.03 44.46 53.56
#